data_AF-Q57NG8-F1
#
_entry.id   AF-Q57NG8-F1
#
_cell.length_a   1.000
_cell.length_b   1.000
_cell.length_c   1.000
_cell.angle_alpha   90.00
_cell.angle_beta   90.00
_cell.angle_gamma   90.00
#
_symmetry.space_group_name_H-M   'P 1'
#
loop_
_entity.id
_entity.type
_entity.pdbx_description
1 polymer ?
#
loop_
_entity_poly.entity_id
_entity_poly.type
_entity_poly.pdbx_seq_one_letter_code
_entity_poly.pdbx_strand_id
1 'polypeptide(L)' 'MRLIIRAIVLFALVWIGLLMSGYGILVGSKVNAAGLGLQCHYLTARGTSTAQYLHTNSGIIGFSDCPIFRKIATVVDNG' A
#
# COMPACT_ATOMS: atom_id res chain seq x y z
N MET A 1 10.07 6.20 -30.75
CA MET A 1 11.09 5.43 -30.00
C MET A 1 11.66 6.20 -28.81
N ARG A 2 12.23 7.40 -28.99
CA ARG A 2 12.80 8.19 -27.86
C ARG A 2 11.83 8.43 -26.70
N LEU A 3 10.54 8.66 -26.98
CA LEU A 3 9.51 8.85 -25.94
C LEU A 3 9.25 7.58 -25.12
N ILE A 4 9.19 6.42 -25.78
CA ILE A 4 8.95 5.12 -25.12
C ILE A 4 10.11 4.81 -24.18
N ILE A 5 11.35 4.98 -24.64
CA ILE A 5 12.55 4.76 -23.82
C ILE A 5 12.55 5.67 -22.59
N ARG A 6 12.22 6.97 -22.77
CA ARG A 6 12.10 7.90 -21.63
C ARG A 6 11.03 7.47 -20.64
N ALA A 7 9.87 7.02 -21.10
CA ALA A 7 8.81 6.52 -20.23
C ALA A 7 9.27 5.30 -19.43
N ILE A 8 9.91 4.32 -20.07
CA ILE A 8 10.45 3.12 -19.40
C ILE A 8 11.47 3.49 -18.33
N VAL A 9 12.41 4.39 -18.64
CA VAL A 9 13.42 4.85 -17.67
C VAL A 9 12.76 5.54 -16.46
N LEU A 10 11.74 6.36 -16.68
CA LEU A 10 10.99 6.99 -15.58
C LEU A 10 10.29 5.96 -14.70
N PHE A 11 9.59 4.98 -15.30
CA PHE A 11 8.97 3.90 -14.53
C PHE A 11 9.99 3.07 -13.74
N ALA A 12 11.15 2.78 -14.34
CA ALA A 12 12.22 2.07 -13.65
C ALA A 12 12.76 2.85 -12.44
N LEU A 13 12.97 4.16 -12.56
CA LEU A 13 13.41 5.00 -11.46
C LEU A 13 12.38 5.05 -10.32
N VAL A 14 11.09 5.19 -10.65
CA VAL A 14 10.00 5.15 -9.65
C VAL A 14 9.97 3.80 -8.94
N TRP A 15 10.14 2.70 -9.67
CA TRP A 15 10.15 1.35 -9.10
C TRP A 15 11.35 1.12 -8.17
N ILE A 16 12.55 1.58 -8.55
CA ILE A 16 13.75 1.52 -7.70
C ILE A 16 13.55 2.35 -6.43
N GLY A 17 12.99 3.55 -6.54
CA GLY A 17 12.65 4.38 -5.38
C GLY A 17 11.69 3.67 -4.42
N LEU A 18 10.66 3.00 -4.97
CA LEU A 18 9.71 2.24 -4.18
C LEU A 18 10.38 1.04 -3.47
N LEU A 19 11.27 0.30 -4.16
CA LEU A 19 12.06 -0.79 -3.56
C LEU A 19 12.90 -0.33 -2.37
N MET A 20 13.64 0.77 -2.53
CA MET A 20 14.54 1.28 -1.49
C MET A 20 13.78 1.87 -0.29
N SER A 21 12.63 2.50 -0.54
CA SER A 21 11.85 3.14 0.53
C SER A 21 11.17 2.15 1.48
N GLY A 22 10.84 0.94 0.99
CA GLY A 22 10.05 -0.03 1.75
C GLY A 22 8.60 0.41 2.01
N TYR A 23 8.10 1.40 1.27
CA TYR A 23 6.71 1.82 1.33
C TYR A 23 5.88 1.08 0.28
N GLY A 24 4.60 0.86 0.61
CA GLY A 24 3.57 0.49 -0.34
C GLY A 24 2.63 1.67 -0.57
N ILE A 25 2.11 1.76 -1.80
CA ILE A 25 1.11 2.74 -2.22
C ILE A 25 -0.26 2.07 -2.19
N LEU A 26 -1.26 2.72 -1.60
CA LEU A 26 -2.63 2.22 -1.60
C LEU A 26 -3.15 2.08 -3.03
N VAL A 27 -3.59 0.88 -3.40
CA VAL A 27 -4.24 0.58 -4.69
C VAL A 27 -5.72 0.24 -4.55
N GLY A 28 -6.18 -0.02 -3.33
CA GLY A 28 -7.59 -0.25 -3.08
C GLY A 28 -7.92 -0.37 -1.59
N SER A 29 -9.17 -0.12 -1.27
CA SER A 29 -9.72 -0.29 0.07
C SER A 29 -11.04 -1.04 -0.02
N LYS A 30 -11.33 -1.86 0.99
CA LYS A 30 -12.58 -2.60 1.10
C LYS A 30 -13.01 -2.64 2.56
N VAL A 31 -14.23 -2.21 2.84
CA VAL A 31 -14.81 -2.34 4.18
C VAL A 31 -15.33 -3.77 4.35
N ASN A 32 -14.84 -4.46 5.36
CA ASN A 32 -15.19 -5.83 5.74
C ASN A 32 -15.75 -5.86 7.18
N ALA A 33 -16.23 -7.03 7.65
CA ALA A 33 -16.73 -7.24 9.01
C ALA A 33 -17.89 -6.29 9.41
N ALA A 34 -19.01 -6.37 8.68
CA ALA A 34 -20.25 -5.65 9.00
C ALA A 34 -20.13 -4.12 9.15
N GLY A 35 -19.08 -3.52 8.56
CA GLY A 35 -18.81 -2.08 8.66
C GLY A 35 -17.75 -1.70 9.70
N LEU A 36 -17.12 -2.66 10.38
CA LEU A 36 -16.12 -2.40 11.43
C LEU A 36 -14.68 -2.68 10.99
N GLY A 37 -14.45 -3.36 9.86
CA GLY A 37 -13.12 -3.65 9.34
C GLY A 37 -12.82 -2.87 8.08
N LEU A 38 -11.62 -2.33 7.94
CA LEU A 38 -11.11 -1.66 6.75
C LEU A 38 -9.90 -2.43 6.21
N GLN A 39 -10.10 -3.17 5.12
CA GLN A 39 -9.04 -3.87 4.42
C GLN A 39 -8.39 -2.95 3.38
N CYS A 40 -7.11 -2.66 3.53
CA CYS A 40 -6.35 -1.79 2.65
C CYS A 40 -5.33 -2.60 1.85
N HIS A 41 -5.36 -2.48 0.53
CA HIS A 41 -4.44 -3.13 -0.39
C HIS A 41 -3.35 -2.15 -0.81
N TYR A 42 -2.11 -2.48 -0.51
CA TYR A 42 -0.94 -1.67 -0.86
C TYR A 42 -0.11 -2.38 -1.92
N LEU A 43 0.25 -1.67 -2.98
CA LEU A 43 1.22 -2.12 -3.96
C LEU A 43 2.61 -1.70 -3.52
N THR A 44 3.49 -2.69 -3.37
CA THR A 44 4.92 -2.49 -3.12
C THR A 44 5.69 -2.94 -4.35
N ALA A 45 6.96 -2.57 -4.40
CA ALA A 45 7.81 -3.07 -5.45
C ALA A 45 8.15 -4.58 -5.35
N ARG A 46 7.75 -5.26 -4.26
CA ARG A 46 7.85 -6.73 -4.10
C ARG A 46 6.54 -7.48 -4.33
N GLY A 47 5.43 -6.78 -4.56
CA GLY A 47 4.09 -7.36 -4.66
C GLY A 47 3.06 -6.59 -3.84
N THR A 48 1.87 -7.16 -3.68
CA THR A 48 0.78 -6.51 -2.94
C THR A 48 0.77 -6.95 -1.47
N SER A 49 0.56 -6.01 -0.54
CA SER A 49 0.39 -6.27 0.89
C SER A 49 -0.99 -5.81 1.34
N THR A 50 -1.71 -6.66 2.04
CA THR A 50 -3.02 -6.30 2.62
C THR A 50 -2.90 -6.00 4.10
N ALA A 51 -3.49 -4.89 4.53
CA ALA A 51 -3.63 -4.50 5.92
C ALA A 51 -5.09 -4.60 6.34
N GLN A 52 -5.38 -4.99 7.58
CA GLN A 52 -6.70 -4.83 8.17
C GLN A 52 -6.61 -3.79 9.29
N TYR A 53 -7.46 -2.77 9.20
CA TYR A 53 -7.61 -1.73 10.21
C TYR A 53 -9.02 -1.78 10.78
N LEU A 54 -9.20 -1.25 11.99
CA LEU A 54 -10.53 -1.01 12.54
C LEU A 54 -11.13 0.20 11.82
N HIS A 55 -12.29 0.03 11.19
CA HIS A 55 -13.03 1.10 10.53
C HIS A 55 -13.91 1.82 11.56
N THR A 56 -13.71 3.13 11.70
CA THR A 56 -14.65 3.96 12.48
C THR A 56 -14.88 5.29 11.80
N ASN A 57 -16.14 5.69 11.70
CA ASN A 57 -16.52 6.96 11.06
C ASN A 57 -16.01 8.18 11.84
N SER A 58 -15.81 8.02 13.15
CA SER A 58 -15.33 9.08 14.04
C SER A 58 -13.82 9.29 14.00
N GLY A 59 -13.04 8.31 13.52
CA GLY A 59 -11.56 8.38 13.53
C GLY A 59 -10.89 8.34 14.92
N ILE A 60 -11.67 8.31 16.00
CA ILE A 60 -11.17 8.31 17.40
C ILE A 60 -10.58 6.94 17.77
N ILE A 61 -11.23 5.87 17.31
CA ILE A 61 -10.88 4.47 17.61
C ILE A 61 -10.79 3.66 16.32
N GLY A 62 -9.98 4.13 15.36
CA GLY A 62 -9.78 3.45 14.09
C GLY A 62 -9.52 4.42 12.94
N PHE A 63 -9.42 3.88 11.73
CA PHE A 63 -9.21 4.67 10.52
C PHE A 63 -10.53 4.82 9.76
N SER A 64 -10.88 6.05 9.38
CA SER A 64 -11.96 6.29 8.41
C SER A 64 -11.55 5.78 7.03
N ASP A 65 -10.31 6.08 6.66
CA ASP A 65 -9.76 5.84 5.34
C ASP A 65 -8.40 5.15 5.42
N CYS A 66 -8.09 4.39 4.38
CA CYS A 66 -6.79 3.76 4.27
C CYS A 66 -5.72 4.83 4.05
N PRO A 67 -4.62 4.83 4.82
CA PRO A 67 -3.52 5.74 4.53
C PRO A 67 -2.97 5.49 3.13
N ILE A 68 -2.53 6.55 2.45
CA ILE A 68 -2.03 6.45 1.06
C ILE A 68 -0.71 5.67 1.01
N PHE A 69 0.15 5.90 2.00
CA PHE A 69 1.46 5.25 2.11
C PHE A 69 1.53 4.44 3.39
N ARG A 70 2.02 3.22 3.28
CA ARG A 70 2.30 2.37 4.44
C ARG A 70 3.72 1.83 4.35
N LYS A 71 4.51 2.03 5.41
CA LYS A 71 5.79 1.33 5.55
C LYS A 71 5.48 -0.15 5.79
N ILE A 72 5.99 -1.01 4.92
CA ILE A 72 5.74 -2.44 5.02
C ILE A 72 6.95 -3.07 5.68
N ALA A 73 6.85 -3.21 7.00
CA ALA A 73 7.71 -4.13 7.71
C ALA A 73 7.34 -5.53 7.22
N THR A 74 8.29 -6.21 6.60
CA THR A 74 8.19 -7.66 6.45
C THR A 74 8.19 -8.22 7.86
N VAL A 75 7.03 -8.64 8.35
CA VAL A 75 7.00 -9.58 9.47
C VAL A 75 7.55 -10.86 8.88
N VAL A 76 8.84 -11.11 9.10
CA VAL A 76 9.43 -12.42 8.86
C VAL A 76 8.94 -13.26 10.04
N ASP A 77 7.79 -13.90 9.84
CA ASP A 77 7.37 -14.97 10.73
C ASP A 77 8.30 -16.15 10.44
N ASN A 78 9.21 -16.42 11.37
CA ASN A 78 10.18 -17.52 11.23
C ASN A 78 9.59 -18.87 11.67
N GLY A 79 8.27 -18.95 11.93
CA GLY A 79 7.70 -20.08 12.64
C GLY A 79 8.28 -20.21 14.04
#